data_AF-A0A1G7F6A4-F1
#
_entry.id   AF-A0A1G7F6A4-F1
#
_cell.length_a   1.000
_cell.length_b   1.000
_cell.length_c   1.000
_cell.angle_alpha   90.00
_cell.angle_beta   90.00
_cell.angle_gamma   90.00
#
_symmetry.space_group_name_H-M   'P 1'
#
loop_
_entity.id
_entity.type
_entity.pdbx_description
1 polymer ?
#
loop_
_entity_poly.entity_id
_entity_poly.type
_entity_poly.pdbx_seq_one_letter_code
_entity_poly.pdbx_strand_id
1 'polypeptide(L)'
;MTKQNQNETVTGPLAEGQRWSAARKREVVLRLLRGESVDALSRELSIEIYRLEQWREKALAGIDESLKKRQNDPVQTELNQAMRRIGELTMENELL
;
A
#
# COMPACT_ATOMS: atom_id res chain seq x y z
N MET A 1 -17.67 1.91 -16.41
CA MET A 1 -16.53 2.44 -15.61
C MET A 1 -15.44 1.37 -15.62
N THR A 2 -14.47 1.52 -16.52
CA THR A 2 -13.54 0.47 -16.94
C THR A 2 -12.61 0.07 -15.79
N LYS A 3 -12.67 -1.20 -15.38
CA LYS A 3 -11.71 -1.78 -14.44
C LYS A 3 -10.35 -1.83 -15.15
N GLN A 4 -9.49 -0.84 -14.91
CA GLN A 4 -8.11 -0.89 -15.36
C GLN A 4 -7.46 -2.13 -14.76
N ASN A 5 -6.91 -2.95 -15.65
CA ASN A 5 -6.30 -4.24 -15.34
C ASN A 5 -5.10 -3.98 -14.42
N GLN A 6 -5.04 -4.61 -13.25
CA GLN A 6 -4.02 -4.33 -12.22
C GLN A 6 -2.63 -4.90 -12.56
N ASN A 7 -2.44 -5.39 -13.79
CA ASN A 7 -1.26 -6.12 -14.25
C ASN A 7 -0.57 -5.46 -15.46
N GLU A 8 -0.83 -4.17 -15.73
CA GLU A 8 -0.02 -3.44 -16.71
C GLU A 8 1.40 -3.26 -16.17
N THR A 9 2.36 -3.91 -16.83
CA THR A 9 3.78 -3.70 -16.58
C THR A 9 4.08 -2.22 -16.77
N VAL A 10 4.51 -1.54 -15.71
CA VAL A 10 4.86 -0.13 -15.78
C VAL A 10 6.07 0.03 -16.68
N THR A 11 5.87 0.66 -17.83
CA THR A 11 6.94 0.93 -18.80
C THR A 11 7.20 2.43 -18.93
N GLY A 12 8.47 2.79 -19.02
CA GLY A 12 8.90 4.16 -19.34
C GLY A 12 8.67 5.19 -18.23
N PRO A 13 9.15 6.42 -18.43
CA PRO A 13 9.05 7.50 -17.46
C PRO A 13 7.61 8.00 -17.28
N LEU A 14 7.39 8.79 -16.24
CA LEU A 14 6.16 9.58 -16.11
C LEU A 14 6.16 10.73 -17.13
N ALA A 15 4.98 11.14 -17.59
CA ALA A 15 4.84 12.38 -18.33
C ALA A 15 5.11 13.58 -17.41
N GLU A 16 5.51 14.72 -17.99
CA GLU A 16 5.76 15.94 -17.24
C GLU A 16 4.57 16.33 -16.35
N GLY A 17 4.85 16.71 -15.11
CA GLY A 17 3.84 17.09 -14.12
C GLY A 17 3.08 15.93 -13.46
N GLN A 18 3.29 14.68 -13.89
CA GLN A 18 2.65 13.53 -13.23
C GLN A 18 3.37 13.11 -11.94
N ARG A 19 2.59 12.65 -10.96
CA ARG A 19 3.09 12.10 -9.70
C ARG A 19 3.09 10.58 -9.75
N TRP A 20 4.09 9.97 -9.10
CA TRP A 20 4.14 8.52 -8.90
C TRP A 20 3.01 8.05 -7.99
N SER A 21 2.03 7.33 -8.56
CA SER A 21 0.95 6.69 -7.79
C SER A 21 1.46 5.51 -6.98
N ALA A 22 0.76 5.15 -5.91
CA ALA A 22 1.09 3.98 -5.09
C ALA A 22 1.07 2.68 -5.91
N ALA A 23 0.10 2.53 -6.83
CA ALA A 23 0.00 1.38 -7.73
C ALA A 23 1.22 1.27 -8.65
N ARG A 24 1.66 2.40 -9.24
CA ARG A 24 2.83 2.42 -10.13
C ARG A 24 4.12 2.08 -9.37
N LYS A 25 4.30 2.62 -8.16
CA LYS A 25 5.44 2.26 -7.28
C LYS A 25 5.42 0.78 -6.91
N ARG A 26 4.24 0.22 -6.60
CA ARG A 26 4.09 -1.21 -6.28
C ARG A 26 4.57 -2.08 -7.44
N GLU A 27 4.17 -1.77 -8.67
CA GLU A 27 4.61 -2.56 -9.83
C GLU A 27 6.13 -2.48 -10.05
N VAL A 28 6.74 -1.29 -9.89
CA VAL A 28 8.20 -1.14 -9.94
C VAL A 28 8.90 -2.01 -8.90
N VAL A 29 8.38 -2.04 -7.66
CA VAL A 29 8.92 -2.93 -6.62
C VAL A 29 8.74 -4.40 -6.98
N LEU A 30 7.60 -4.80 -7.55
CA LEU A 30 7.38 -6.18 -7.99
C LEU A 30 8.36 -6.58 -9.09
N ARG A 31 8.71 -5.69 -10.01
CA ARG A 31 9.76 -5.90 -11.02
C ARG A 31 11.13 -6.13 -10.38
N LEU A 32 11.51 -5.31 -9.38
CA LEU A 32 12.74 -5.51 -8.60
C LEU A 32 12.76 -6.87 -7.87
N LEU A 33 11.64 -7.26 -7.24
CA LEU A 33 11.53 -8.54 -6.53
C LEU A 33 11.53 -9.75 -7.48
N ARG A 34 11.15 -9.57 -8.75
CA ARG A 34 11.30 -10.58 -9.81
C ARG A 34 12.74 -10.73 -10.32
N GLY A 35 13.67 -9.91 -9.83
CA GLY A 35 15.09 -9.97 -10.19
C GLY A 35 15.50 -9.06 -11.34
N GLU A 36 14.63 -8.13 -11.77
CA GLU A 36 15.04 -7.12 -12.75
C GLU A 36 16.14 -6.20 -12.17
N SER A 37 17.11 -5.85 -13.01
CA SER A 37 18.24 -5.00 -12.61
C SER A 37 17.76 -3.59 -12.21
N VAL A 38 18.26 -3.10 -11.07
CA VAL A 38 17.98 -1.73 -10.61
C VAL A 38 18.53 -0.68 -11.58
N ASP A 39 19.67 -0.94 -12.22
CA ASP A 39 20.23 -0.07 -13.26
C ASP A 39 19.35 -0.03 -14.52
N ALA A 40 18.81 -1.18 -14.94
CA ALA A 40 17.92 -1.25 -16.09
C ALA A 40 16.62 -0.46 -15.82
N LEU A 41 16.01 -0.66 -14.65
CA LEU A 41 14.80 0.06 -14.24
C LEU A 41 15.04 1.56 -14.05
N SER A 42 16.20 1.94 -13.50
CA SER A 42 16.57 3.34 -13.34
C SER A 42 16.62 4.06 -14.69
N ARG A 43 17.24 3.42 -15.70
CA ARG A 43 17.34 3.96 -17.06
C ARG A 43 16.00 3.99 -17.78
N GLU A 44 15.20 2.93 -17.65
CA GLU A 44 13.90 2.84 -18.31
C GLU A 44 12.89 3.86 -17.77
N LEU A 45 12.84 4.03 -16.45
CA LEU A 45 11.84 4.86 -15.78
C LEU A 45 12.33 6.30 -15.55
N SER A 46 13.59 6.59 -15.88
CA SER A 46 14.28 7.84 -15.55
C SER A 46 14.19 8.20 -14.07
N ILE A 47 14.41 7.21 -13.20
CA ILE A 47 14.41 7.38 -11.74
C ILE A 47 15.78 7.06 -11.20
N GLU A 48 16.22 7.80 -10.19
CA GLU A 48 17.47 7.56 -9.50
C GLU A 48 17.44 6.23 -8.72
N ILE A 49 18.54 5.47 -8.79
CA ILE A 49 18.69 4.16 -8.14
C ILE A 49 18.31 4.22 -6.65
N TYR A 50 18.78 5.25 -5.92
CA TYR A 50 18.49 5.39 -4.49
C TYR A 50 16.98 5.47 -4.19
N ARG A 51 16.18 6.03 -5.11
CA ARG A 51 14.73 6.17 -4.95
C ARG A 51 14.02 4.84 -5.20
N LEU A 52 14.51 4.04 -6.16
CA LEU A 52 14.03 2.68 -6.38
C LEU A 52 14.29 1.80 -5.16
N GLU A 53 15.49 1.89 -4.59
CA GLU A 53 15.88 1.20 -3.37
C GLU A 53 15.00 1.60 -2.18
N GLN A 54 14.76 2.90 -1.98
CA GLN A 54 13.83 3.38 -0.94
C GLN A 54 12.41 2.82 -1.09
N TRP A 55 11.90 2.66 -2.32
CA TRP A 55 10.58 2.05 -2.52
C TRP A 55 10.59 0.57 -2.20
N ARG A 56 11.67 -0.16 -2.54
CA ARG A 56 11.85 -1.56 -2.18
C ARG A 56 11.85 -1.74 -0.66
N GLU A 57 12.67 -0.97 0.05
CA GLU A 57 12.74 -1.00 1.51
C GLU A 57 11.39 -0.70 2.17
N LYS A 58 10.71 0.36 1.72
CA LYS A 58 9.40 0.74 2.27
C LYS A 58 8.34 -0.34 2.02
N ALA A 59 8.39 -1.01 0.88
CA ALA A 59 7.48 -2.11 0.58
C ALA A 59 7.76 -3.34 1.45
N LEU A 60 9.04 -3.72 1.64
CA LEU A 60 9.43 -4.82 2.52
C LEU A 60 9.03 -4.55 3.97
N ALA A 61 9.29 -3.34 4.48
CA ALA A 61 8.84 -2.93 5.81
C ALA A 61 7.31 -3.00 5.95
N GLY A 62 6.56 -2.63 4.90
CA GLY A 62 5.11 -2.77 4.88
C GLY A 62 4.63 -4.22 4.89
N ILE A 63 5.35 -5.12 4.20
CA ILE A 63 5.08 -6.57 4.24
C ILE A 63 5.32 -7.10 5.66
N ASP A 64 6.48 -6.81 6.26
CA ASP A 64 6.80 -7.24 7.62
C ASP A 64 5.76 -6.77 8.64
N GLU A 65 5.36 -5.51 8.55
CA GLU A 65 4.31 -4.96 9.42
C GLU A 65 2.96 -5.64 9.20
N SER A 66 2.61 -5.91 7.95
CA SER A 66 1.35 -6.60 7.62
C SER A 66 1.31 -8.04 8.13
N LEU A 67 2.46 -8.73 8.14
CA LEU A 67 2.58 -10.11 8.60
C LEU A 67 2.59 -10.20 10.14
N LYS A 68 3.02 -9.15 10.84
CA LYS A 68 2.94 -9.07 12.32
C LYS A 68 1.51 -8.91 12.83
N LYS A 69 0.61 -8.31 12.04
CA LYS A 69 -0.79 -8.12 12.43
C LYS A 69 -1.50 -9.46 12.52
N ARG A 70 -1.93 -9.83 13.73
CA ARG A 70 -2.80 -10.99 13.93
C ARG A 70 -4.22 -10.64 13.52
N GLN A 71 -4.84 -11.53 12.73
CA GLN A 71 -6.20 -11.34 12.21
C GLN A 71 -7.28 -11.24 13.32
N ASN A 72 -6.98 -11.77 14.51
CA ASN A 72 -7.83 -11.72 15.70
C ASN A 72 -7.09 -11.06 16.86
N ASP A 73 -6.70 -9.80 16.70
CA ASP A 73 -6.16 -9.03 17.82
C ASP A 73 -7.25 -8.91 18.91
N PRO A 74 -7.06 -9.49 20.11
CA PRO A 74 -8.03 -9.40 21.19
C PRO A 74 -8.37 -7.95 21.54
N VAL A 75 -7.39 -7.04 21.45
CA VAL A 75 -7.57 -5.61 21.72
C VAL A 75 -8.51 -4.97 20.71
N GLN A 76 -8.37 -5.29 19.42
CA GLN A 76 -9.26 -4.77 18.39
C GLN A 76 -10.68 -5.34 18.53
N THR A 77 -10.80 -6.58 19.00
CA THR A 77 -12.10 -7.22 19.25
C THR A 77 -12.82 -6.55 20.42
N GLU A 78 -12.12 -6.34 21.54
CA GLU A 78 -12.63 -5.62 22.70
C GLU A 78 -13.00 -4.17 22.36
N LEU A 79 -12.17 -3.48 21.56
CA LEU A 79 -12.45 -2.12 21.09
C LEU A 79 -13.73 -2.07 20.25
N ASN A 80 -13.91 -2.99 19.31
CA ASN A 80 -15.12 -3.06 18.49
C ASN A 80 -16.38 -3.32 19.35
N GLN A 81 -16.26 -4.20 20.35
CA GLN A 81 -17.34 -4.48 21.29
C GLN A 81 -17.69 -3.25 22.14
N ALA A 82 -16.68 -2.53 22.64
CA ALA A 82 -16.87 -1.29 23.39
C ALA A 82 -17.54 -0.20 22.53
N MET A 83 -17.07 0.01 21.29
CA MET A 83 -17.66 0.97 20.35
C MET A 83 -19.12 0.64 20.04
N ARG A 84 -19.45 -0.64 19.85
CA ARG A 84 -20.83 -1.09 19.66
C ARG A 84 -21.69 -0.75 20.89
N ARG A 85 -21.19 -1.04 22.09
CA ARG A 85 -21.92 -0.76 23.33
C ARG A 85 -22.15 0.74 23.56
N ILE A 86 -21.17 1.56 23.21
CA ILE A 86 -21.32 3.03 23.24
C ILE A 86 -22.43 3.46 22.28
N GLY A 87 -22.42 2.96 21.04
CA GLY A 87 -23.47 3.28 20.07
C GLY A 87 -24.88 2.90 20.55
N GLU A 88 -25.04 1.71 21.14
CA GLU A 88 -26.30 1.26 21.77
C GLU A 88 -26.76 2.25 22.86
N LEU A 89 -25.87 2.59 23.79
CA LEU A 89 -26.18 3.52 24.89
C LEU A 89 -26.47 4.94 24.40
N THR A 90 -25.78 5.41 23.37
CA THR A 90 -26.06 6.72 22.76
C THR A 90 -27.45 6.75 22.12
N MET A 91 -27.82 5.70 21.37
CA MET A 91 -29.16 5.60 20.79
C MET A 91 -30.26 5.53 21.87
N GLU A 92 -30.03 4.80 22.96
CA GLU A 92 -30.97 4.74 24.09
C GLU A 92 -31.13 6.12 24.77
N ASN A 93 -30.04 6.88 24.91
CA ASN A 93 -30.07 8.21 25.52
C ASN A 93 -30.81 9.24 24.65
N GLU A 94 -30.68 9.16 23.32
CA GLU A 94 -31.37 10.07 22.38
C GLU A 94 -32.88 9.84 22.28
N LEU A 95 -33.40 8.73 22.84
CA LEU A 95 -34.83 8.40 22.86
C LEU A 95 -35.54 8.79 24.18
N LEU A 96 -34.82 9.40 25.12
CA LEU A 96 -35.32 9.88 26.42
C LEU A 96 -35.37 11.42 26.48
#